data_AF-A0A1I2XVX7-F1
#
_entry.id   AF-A0A1I2XVX7-F1
#
_cell.length_a   1.000
_cell.length_b   1.000
_cell.length_c   1.000
_cell.angle_alpha   90.00
_cell.angle_beta   90.00
_cell.angle_gamma   90.00
#
_symmetry.space_group_name_H-M   'P 1'
#
loop_
_entity.id
_entity.type
_entity.pdbx_description
1 polymer ?
#
loop_
_entity_poly.entity_id
_entity_poly.type
_entity_poly.pdbx_seq_one_letter_code
_entity_poly.pdbx_strand_id
1 'polypeptide(L)'
;MTLCIKCLNGCVLRLYTIVSSVPILNQSKVESVIFIIHDMTEVEKMSEELNSTKQLQSTLQTVLDLAYDGIVVLDPNGVIMLANQAFSDLIGKSLMELLYKPIASVVEDQVICRLARELNKTEACYVADHPAIVSVVPMKYGDKVQGSVMKITVSQLDQLREVILQLDDLKNQLDYYKNQLHQYNGTRYDFDSIITQDENLLKLKAECRQAAHGISNILILGESGTGKELFAHAIHNASPRSREPFVKVNCAAIPSDLAESELFGYEPGAFTGAGRQGKPGKFELANGGTIFLDEIGDMPLILQGKLLRTIQDREVERVGGTRTRTVDVRIIAATNNNLIDLVQQGSFRKDLYYRLNVVTFTIPPLRLRRDDIALLVDHFIQKFNNFMGRNISGLTTTAAELLKKYAWPGNVRELENVIERVMNLISKEKQRLDKNDFSMLLAPESSVEFNVEPNVKSNILSNETINKNNRSKDYRTAMVETEKQVIIEALELASGNKALAARKLGLSRSTLYEKLRKYGFG
;
A
#
# COMPACT_ATOMS: atom_id res chain seq x y z
N MET A 1 -14.21 -67.30 -27.54
CA MET A 1 -13.30 -68.13 -26.71
C MET A 1 -11.92 -68.11 -27.35
N THR A 2 -10.85 -68.01 -26.58
CA THR A 2 -9.48 -68.06 -27.12
C THR A 2 -9.10 -69.54 -27.28
N LEU A 3 -9.04 -70.04 -28.52
CA LEU A 3 -8.59 -71.41 -28.77
C LEU A 3 -7.07 -71.41 -28.90
N CYS A 4 -6.39 -72.20 -28.07
CA CYS A 4 -4.94 -72.31 -28.06
C CYS A 4 -4.54 -73.56 -28.84
N ILE A 5 -4.29 -73.42 -30.14
CA ILE A 5 -3.88 -74.57 -30.98
C ILE A 5 -2.34 -74.64 -30.93
N LYS A 6 -1.80 -75.70 -30.31
CA LYS A 6 -0.38 -76.05 -30.41
C LYS A 6 -0.11 -76.62 -31.80
N CYS A 7 0.52 -75.84 -32.69
CA CYS A 7 1.06 -76.37 -33.93
C CYS A 7 2.22 -77.34 -33.64
N LEU A 8 2.40 -78.35 -34.49
CA LEU A 8 3.46 -79.38 -34.41
C LEU A 8 4.90 -78.81 -34.30
N ASN A 9 5.10 -77.52 -34.56
CA ASN A 9 6.39 -76.82 -34.45
C ASN A 9 6.52 -75.88 -33.23
N GLY A 10 5.68 -76.01 -32.20
CA GLY A 10 5.83 -75.29 -30.93
C GLY A 10 5.41 -73.81 -30.94
N CYS A 11 4.88 -73.27 -32.04
CA CYS A 11 4.31 -71.93 -32.10
C CYS A 11 2.87 -71.93 -31.56
N VAL A 12 2.60 -71.11 -30.54
CA VAL A 12 1.25 -70.91 -29.99
C VAL A 12 0.60 -69.72 -30.70
N LEU A 13 -0.35 -69.98 -31.59
CA LEU A 13 -1.19 -68.95 -32.20
C LEU A 13 -2.43 -68.73 -31.31
N ARG A 14 -2.60 -67.50 -30.80
CA ARG A 14 -3.85 -67.08 -30.14
C ARG A 14 -4.80 -66.58 -31.22
N LEU A 15 -5.85 -67.35 -31.47
CA LEU A 15 -6.92 -66.99 -32.40
C LEU A 15 -8.17 -66.61 -31.62
N TYR A 16 -8.81 -65.51 -32.01
CA TYR A 16 -10.15 -65.19 -31.55
C TYR A 16 -11.11 -66.01 -32.39
N THR A 17 -11.79 -66.98 -31.78
CA THR A 17 -12.69 -67.85 -32.52
C THR A 17 -14.10 -67.84 -31.94
N ILE A 18 -15.08 -67.87 -32.85
CA ILE A 18 -16.45 -68.25 -32.52
C ILE A 18 -16.58 -69.74 -32.82
N VAL A 19 -16.91 -70.51 -31.79
CA VAL A 19 -17.13 -71.95 -31.93
C VAL A 19 -18.62 -72.21 -31.77
N SER A 20 -19.26 -72.71 -32.82
CA SER A 20 -20.62 -73.24 -32.75
C SER A 20 -20.59 -74.75 -32.86
N SER A 21 -21.40 -75.45 -32.06
CA SER A 21 -21.48 -76.91 -32.10
C SER A 21 -22.87 -77.34 -32.52
N VAL A 22 -22.95 -78.18 -33.56
CA VAL A 22 -24.21 -78.75 -34.06
C VAL A 22 -24.22 -80.26 -33.80
N PRO A 23 -25.09 -80.76 -32.91
CA PRO A 23 -25.19 -82.19 -32.65
C PRO A 23 -25.86 -82.91 -33.82
N ILE A 24 -25.28 -84.02 -34.27
CA ILE A 24 -25.87 -84.93 -35.24
C ILE A 24 -26.64 -86.01 -34.47
N LEU A 25 -27.95 -86.07 -34.72
CA LEU A 25 -28.87 -86.99 -34.07
C LEU A 25 -29.20 -88.17 -35.00
N ASN A 26 -29.12 -89.38 -34.47
CA ASN A 26 -29.64 -90.59 -35.11
C ASN A 26 -30.64 -91.26 -34.16
N GLN A 27 -31.87 -91.49 -34.63
CA GLN A 27 -32.99 -92.00 -33.81
C GLN A 27 -33.12 -91.30 -32.45
N SER A 28 -33.01 -89.97 -32.45
CA SER A 28 -33.10 -89.10 -31.25
C SER A 28 -31.97 -89.29 -30.22
N LYS A 29 -30.88 -89.95 -30.59
CA LYS A 29 -29.66 -90.09 -29.78
C LYS A 29 -28.52 -89.31 -30.46
N VAL A 30 -27.81 -88.47 -29.71
CA VAL A 30 -26.65 -87.74 -30.24
C VAL A 30 -25.55 -88.75 -30.54
N GLU A 31 -25.22 -88.92 -31.82
CA GLU A 31 -24.22 -89.88 -32.27
C GLU A 31 -22.86 -89.19 -32.51
N SER A 32 -22.87 -87.92 -32.91
CA SER A 32 -21.67 -87.09 -33.04
C SER A 32 -21.99 -85.60 -32.92
N VAL A 33 -20.97 -84.75 -32.80
CA VAL A 33 -21.11 -83.29 -32.73
C VAL A 33 -20.13 -82.66 -33.72
N ILE A 34 -20.63 -81.82 -34.61
CA ILE A 34 -19.79 -81.00 -35.50
C ILE A 34 -19.45 -79.71 -34.75
N PHE A 35 -18.18 -79.39 -34.62
CA PHE A 35 -17.72 -78.07 -34.20
C PHE A 35 -17.36 -77.25 -35.45
N ILE A 36 -18.00 -76.10 -35.61
CA ILE A 36 -17.66 -75.10 -36.61
C ILE A 36 -16.87 -74.02 -35.88
N ILE A 37 -15.63 -73.80 -36.29
CA ILE A 37 -14.72 -72.82 -35.71
C ILE A 37 -14.52 -71.72 -36.75
N HIS A 38 -15.04 -70.53 -36.47
CA HIS A 38 -14.79 -69.34 -37.29
C HIS A 38 -13.67 -68.52 -36.68
N ASP A 39 -12.61 -68.28 -37.45
CA ASP A 39 -11.56 -67.32 -37.09
C ASP A 39 -12.09 -65.89 -37.24
N MET A 40 -12.04 -65.14 -36.14
CA MET A 40 -12.46 -63.75 -36.01
C MET A 40 -11.28 -62.84 -35.68
N THR A 41 -10.04 -63.34 -35.76
CA THR A 41 -8.85 -62.61 -35.31
C THR A 41 -8.65 -61.29 -36.06
N GLU A 42 -8.93 -61.25 -37.36
CA GLU A 42 -8.87 -60.00 -38.14
C GLU A 42 -9.97 -59.00 -37.75
N VAL A 43 -11.18 -59.50 -37.50
CA VAL A 43 -12.32 -58.68 -37.09
C VAL A 43 -12.08 -58.05 -35.71
N GLU A 44 -11.55 -58.83 -34.78
CA GLU A 44 -11.26 -58.36 -33.42
C GLU A 44 -10.14 -57.30 -33.42
N LYS A 45 -9.07 -57.53 -34.21
CA LYS A 45 -7.99 -56.55 -34.40
C LYS A 45 -8.49 -55.24 -34.99
N MET A 46 -9.34 -55.29 -36.02
CA MET A 46 -9.97 -54.09 -36.58
C MET A 46 -10.84 -53.36 -35.54
N SER A 47 -11.57 -54.09 -34.70
CA SER A 47 -12.37 -53.50 -33.63
C SER A 47 -11.51 -52.82 -32.56
N GLU A 48 -10.37 -53.41 -32.18
CA GLU A 48 -9.42 -52.83 -31.22
C GLU A 48 -8.78 -51.54 -31.76
N GLU A 49 -8.37 -51.53 -33.04
CA GLU A 49 -7.85 -50.34 -33.72
C GLU A 49 -8.90 -49.23 -33.82
N LEU A 50 -10.16 -49.58 -34.13
CA LEU A 50 -11.27 -48.63 -34.20
C LEU A 50 -11.58 -48.02 -32.82
N ASN A 51 -11.52 -48.81 -31.76
CA ASN A 51 -11.75 -48.29 -30.40
C ASN A 51 -10.62 -47.35 -29.96
N SER A 52 -9.36 -47.70 -30.26
CA SER A 52 -8.20 -46.87 -29.95
C SER A 52 -8.25 -45.53 -30.68
N THR A 53 -8.64 -45.53 -31.95
CA THR A 53 -8.80 -44.30 -32.74
C THR A 53 -9.95 -43.42 -32.23
N LYS A 54 -11.09 -44.00 -31.86
CA LYS A 54 -12.21 -43.27 -31.22
C LYS A 54 -11.81 -42.64 -29.88
N GLN A 55 -11.05 -43.35 -29.06
CA GLN A 55 -10.58 -42.84 -27.78
C GLN A 55 -9.61 -41.66 -27.96
N LEU A 56 -8.67 -41.78 -28.91
CA LEU A 56 -7.77 -40.68 -29.26
C LEU A 56 -8.54 -39.46 -29.77
N GLN A 57 -9.54 -39.66 -30.64
CA GLN A 57 -10.39 -38.59 -31.13
C GLN A 57 -11.14 -37.87 -30.00
N SER A 58 -11.74 -38.62 -29.06
CA SER A 58 -12.39 -38.04 -27.89
C SER A 58 -11.41 -37.25 -27.02
N THR A 59 -10.20 -37.77 -26.82
CA THR A 59 -9.17 -37.10 -26.02
C THR A 59 -8.73 -35.78 -26.66
N LEU A 60 -8.51 -35.79 -27.99
CA LEU A 60 -8.16 -34.58 -28.74
C LEU A 60 -9.28 -33.54 -28.71
N GLN A 61 -10.55 -33.97 -28.81
CA GLN A 61 -11.69 -33.06 -28.70
C GLN A 61 -11.72 -32.35 -27.34
N THR A 62 -11.56 -33.09 -26.24
CA THR A 62 -11.50 -32.50 -24.90
C THR A 62 -10.36 -31.50 -24.73
N VAL A 63 -9.18 -31.80 -25.29
CA VAL A 63 -8.04 -30.87 -25.25
C VAL A 63 -8.32 -29.60 -26.06
N LEU A 64 -8.97 -29.74 -27.21
CA LEU A 64 -9.35 -28.60 -28.05
C LEU A 64 -10.43 -27.72 -27.42
N ASP A 65 -11.37 -28.31 -26.68
CA ASP A 65 -12.44 -27.57 -25.98
C ASP A 65 -11.94 -26.82 -24.74
N LEU A 66 -10.76 -27.18 -24.20
CA LEU A 66 -10.09 -26.40 -23.15
C LEU A 66 -9.41 -25.12 -23.67
N ALA A 67 -9.22 -25.00 -24.99
CA ALA A 67 -8.61 -23.82 -25.57
C ALA A 67 -9.64 -22.68 -25.70
N TYR A 68 -9.30 -21.51 -25.15
CA TYR A 68 -10.09 -20.27 -25.31
C TYR A 68 -10.08 -19.75 -26.75
N ASP A 69 -9.06 -20.11 -27.52
CA ASP A 69 -8.95 -19.75 -28.93
C ASP A 69 -9.91 -20.59 -29.78
N GLY A 70 -10.56 -19.97 -30.76
CA GLY A 70 -11.36 -20.70 -31.74
C GLY A 70 -10.44 -21.54 -32.65
N ILE A 71 -10.57 -22.86 -32.61
CA ILE A 71 -9.76 -23.78 -33.42
C ILE A 71 -10.67 -24.52 -34.38
N VAL A 72 -10.32 -24.47 -35.67
CA VAL A 72 -10.99 -25.21 -36.73
C VAL A 72 -9.98 -25.94 -37.62
N VAL A 73 -10.28 -27.18 -37.96
CA VAL A 73 -9.49 -28.02 -38.86
C VAL A 73 -10.23 -28.16 -40.19
N LEU A 74 -9.52 -27.87 -41.28
CA LEU A 74 -10.05 -27.88 -42.64
C LEU A 74 -9.37 -28.96 -43.47
N ASP A 75 -10.14 -29.59 -44.36
CA ASP A 75 -9.60 -30.46 -45.42
C ASP A 75 -8.93 -29.63 -46.54
N PRO A 76 -8.30 -30.25 -47.55
CA PRO A 76 -7.68 -29.53 -48.67
C PRO A 76 -8.64 -28.70 -49.52
N ASN A 77 -9.95 -28.96 -49.43
CA ASN A 77 -11.01 -28.23 -50.13
C ASN A 77 -11.65 -27.13 -49.27
N GLY A 78 -11.20 -26.94 -48.02
CA GLY A 78 -11.75 -25.95 -47.09
C GLY A 78 -13.03 -26.40 -46.39
N VAL A 79 -13.30 -27.70 -46.32
CA VAL A 79 -14.42 -28.30 -45.57
C VAL A 79 -14.02 -28.47 -44.10
N ILE A 80 -14.89 -28.07 -43.19
CA ILE A 80 -14.67 -28.17 -41.75
C ILE A 80 -14.72 -29.64 -41.32
N MET A 81 -13.58 -30.17 -40.87
CA MET A 81 -13.44 -31.54 -40.37
C MET A 81 -13.59 -31.62 -38.85
N LEU A 82 -13.07 -30.63 -38.13
CA LEU A 82 -13.18 -30.50 -36.68
C LEU A 82 -13.30 -29.03 -36.30
N ALA A 83 -14.03 -28.75 -35.22
CA ALA A 83 -14.12 -27.44 -34.60
C ALA A 83 -14.25 -27.62 -33.09
N ASN A 84 -13.66 -26.71 -32.31
CA ASN A 84 -13.86 -26.67 -30.87
C ASN A 84 -15.05 -25.77 -30.49
N GLN A 85 -15.49 -25.86 -29.23
CA GLN A 85 -16.60 -25.05 -28.74
C GLN A 85 -16.37 -23.55 -28.90
N ALA A 86 -15.14 -23.07 -28.66
CA ALA A 86 -14.81 -21.64 -28.80
C ALA A 86 -15.02 -21.10 -30.23
N PHE A 87 -14.71 -21.90 -31.27
CA PHE A 87 -15.02 -21.52 -32.66
C PHE A 87 -16.53 -21.51 -32.92
N SER A 88 -17.27 -22.45 -32.33
CA SER A 88 -18.73 -22.52 -32.42
C SER A 88 -19.39 -21.27 -31.86
N ASP A 89 -18.97 -20.85 -30.67
CA ASP A 89 -19.50 -19.68 -29.98
C ASP A 89 -19.17 -18.38 -30.73
N LEU A 90 -17.97 -18.30 -31.30
CA LEU A 90 -17.50 -17.15 -32.07
C LEU A 90 -18.28 -16.95 -33.39
N ILE A 91 -18.71 -18.04 -34.03
CA ILE A 91 -19.54 -17.98 -35.25
C ILE A 91 -21.05 -17.94 -34.92
N GLY A 92 -21.44 -18.24 -33.68
CA GLY A 92 -22.84 -18.25 -33.24
C GLY A 92 -23.69 -19.37 -33.84
N LYS A 93 -23.06 -20.50 -34.21
CA LYS A 93 -23.73 -21.69 -34.79
C LYS A 93 -23.33 -22.94 -34.02
N SER A 94 -24.18 -23.96 -34.01
CA SER A 94 -23.88 -25.22 -33.31
C SER A 94 -22.83 -26.04 -34.05
N LEU A 95 -22.00 -26.83 -33.35
CA LEU A 95 -20.99 -27.70 -33.98
C LEU A 95 -21.59 -28.62 -35.07
N MET A 96 -22.82 -29.13 -34.86
CA MET A 96 -23.52 -29.94 -35.86
C MET A 96 -23.84 -29.17 -37.15
N GLU A 97 -24.03 -27.86 -37.07
CA GLU A 97 -24.25 -27.02 -38.24
C GLU A 97 -22.97 -26.64 -38.98
N LEU A 98 -21.81 -26.71 -38.31
CA LEU A 98 -20.50 -26.33 -38.84
C LEU A 98 -19.79 -27.50 -39.53
N LEU A 99 -19.82 -28.69 -38.91
CA LEU A 99 -19.05 -29.85 -39.36
C LEU A 99 -19.48 -30.32 -40.76
N TYR A 100 -18.50 -30.78 -41.55
CA TYR A 100 -18.63 -31.31 -42.90
C TYR A 100 -19.21 -30.34 -43.94
N LYS A 101 -19.19 -29.04 -43.65
CA LYS A 101 -19.57 -28.00 -44.61
C LYS A 101 -18.36 -27.17 -45.04
N PRO A 102 -18.36 -26.61 -46.27
CA PRO A 102 -17.35 -25.65 -46.68
C PRO A 102 -17.35 -24.44 -45.74
N ILE A 103 -16.19 -24.02 -45.23
CA ILE A 103 -16.10 -22.87 -44.31
C ILE A 103 -16.74 -21.60 -44.89
N ALA A 104 -16.62 -21.41 -46.21
CA ALA A 104 -17.20 -20.27 -46.93
C ALA A 104 -18.75 -20.26 -46.99
N SER A 105 -19.40 -21.37 -46.67
CA SER A 105 -20.87 -21.43 -46.57
C SER A 105 -21.39 -21.16 -45.16
N VAL A 106 -20.49 -21.15 -44.18
CA VAL A 106 -20.83 -21.14 -42.76
C VAL A 106 -20.38 -19.85 -42.09
N VAL A 107 -19.25 -19.30 -42.52
CA VAL A 107 -18.66 -18.06 -42.03
C VAL A 107 -18.86 -16.97 -43.07
N GLU A 108 -19.50 -15.87 -42.69
CA GLU A 108 -19.76 -14.72 -43.59
C GLU A 108 -18.52 -13.83 -43.76
N ASP A 109 -17.55 -13.96 -42.85
CA ASP A 109 -16.32 -13.17 -42.85
C ASP A 109 -15.41 -13.55 -44.03
N GLN A 110 -15.23 -12.57 -44.94
CA GLN A 110 -14.43 -12.75 -46.16
C GLN A 110 -12.94 -12.94 -45.84
N VAL A 111 -12.44 -12.42 -44.72
CA VAL A 111 -11.04 -12.54 -44.31
C VAL A 111 -10.76 -13.98 -43.86
N ILE A 112 -11.66 -14.58 -43.07
CA ILE A 112 -11.57 -15.98 -42.67
C ILE A 112 -11.61 -16.89 -43.90
N CYS A 113 -12.53 -16.63 -44.84
CA CYS A 113 -12.67 -17.42 -46.06
C CYS A 113 -11.43 -17.34 -46.97
N ARG A 114 -10.77 -16.18 -47.01
CA ARG A 114 -9.52 -15.99 -47.75
C ARG A 114 -8.37 -16.71 -47.06
N LEU A 115 -8.20 -16.52 -45.75
CA LEU A 115 -7.13 -17.15 -44.97
C LEU A 115 -7.23 -18.67 -44.95
N ALA A 116 -8.45 -19.23 -45.00
CA ALA A 116 -8.66 -20.67 -45.15
C ALA A 116 -7.99 -21.26 -46.41
N ARG A 117 -7.80 -20.45 -47.46
CA ARG A 117 -7.15 -20.85 -48.72
C ARG A 117 -5.64 -20.57 -48.73
N GLU A 118 -5.16 -19.72 -47.84
CA GLU A 118 -3.76 -19.28 -47.78
C GLU A 118 -3.04 -19.98 -46.62
N LEU A 119 -2.20 -20.97 -46.95
CA LEU A 119 -1.45 -21.74 -45.95
C LEU A 119 -0.27 -20.94 -45.38
N ASN A 120 0.11 -21.19 -44.12
CA ASN A 120 1.25 -20.56 -43.42
C ASN A 120 1.13 -19.04 -43.29
N LYS A 121 -0.06 -18.54 -42.97
CA LYS A 121 -0.29 -17.10 -42.82
C LYS A 121 -0.86 -16.77 -41.45
N THR A 122 -0.38 -15.66 -40.89
CA THR A 122 -0.92 -15.04 -39.68
C THR A 122 -1.29 -13.61 -40.02
N GLU A 123 -2.51 -13.21 -39.73
CA GLU A 123 -3.03 -11.88 -40.03
C GLU A 123 -3.90 -11.38 -38.87
N ALA A 124 -3.78 -10.10 -38.55
CA ALA A 124 -4.67 -9.43 -37.62
C ALA A 124 -5.88 -8.90 -38.40
N CYS A 125 -7.09 -9.29 -38.00
CA CYS A 125 -8.33 -8.89 -38.65
C CYS A 125 -9.44 -8.67 -37.61
N TYR A 126 -10.61 -8.24 -38.06
CA TYR A 126 -11.81 -8.24 -37.23
C TYR A 126 -12.60 -9.49 -37.58
N VAL A 127 -13.10 -10.20 -36.58
CA VAL A 127 -13.98 -11.35 -36.72
C VAL A 127 -15.21 -11.08 -35.87
N ALA A 128 -16.39 -11.05 -36.50
CA ALA A 128 -17.65 -10.68 -35.84
C ALA A 128 -17.54 -9.37 -35.04
N ASP A 129 -16.98 -8.32 -35.66
CA ASP A 129 -16.73 -6.99 -35.08
C ASP A 129 -15.71 -6.93 -33.90
N HIS A 130 -15.02 -8.04 -33.60
CA HIS A 130 -13.98 -8.07 -32.57
C HIS A 130 -12.57 -8.17 -33.19
N PRO A 131 -11.56 -7.42 -32.68
CA PRO A 131 -10.19 -7.56 -33.14
C PRO A 131 -9.63 -8.94 -32.76
N ALA A 132 -9.12 -9.65 -33.75
CA ALA A 132 -8.63 -11.01 -33.64
C ALA A 132 -7.33 -11.23 -34.42
N ILE A 133 -6.56 -12.22 -33.99
CA ILE A 133 -5.41 -12.73 -34.74
C ILE A 133 -5.79 -14.09 -35.29
N VAL A 134 -5.73 -14.25 -36.60
CA VAL A 134 -6.03 -15.51 -37.29
C VAL A 134 -4.72 -16.09 -37.83
N SER A 135 -4.41 -17.32 -37.43
CA SER A 135 -3.23 -18.07 -37.86
C SER A 135 -3.65 -19.37 -38.53
N VAL A 136 -3.14 -19.63 -39.73
CA VAL A 136 -3.44 -20.85 -40.51
C VAL A 136 -2.15 -21.63 -40.74
N VAL A 137 -2.12 -22.84 -40.19
CA VAL A 137 -0.97 -23.76 -40.24
C VAL A 137 -1.35 -24.99 -41.07
N PRO A 138 -0.58 -25.38 -42.11
CA PRO A 138 -0.84 -26.57 -42.89
C PRO A 138 -0.57 -27.83 -42.08
N MET A 139 -1.50 -28.79 -42.17
CA MET A 139 -1.32 -30.13 -41.64
C MET A 139 -0.65 -31.00 -42.70
N LYS A 140 0.52 -31.56 -42.38
CA LYS A 140 1.30 -32.41 -43.29
C LYS A 140 1.38 -33.84 -42.78
N TYR A 141 1.22 -34.80 -43.69
CA TYR A 141 1.54 -36.21 -43.44
C TYR A 141 2.54 -36.67 -44.51
N GLY A 142 3.81 -36.85 -44.11
CA GLY A 142 4.92 -36.92 -45.06
C GLY A 142 5.07 -35.60 -45.83
N ASP A 143 5.26 -35.69 -47.15
CA ASP A 143 5.39 -34.52 -48.05
C ASP A 143 4.06 -33.95 -48.57
N LYS A 144 2.92 -34.55 -48.19
CA LYS A 144 1.59 -34.13 -48.66
C LYS A 144 0.87 -33.30 -47.60
N VAL A 145 0.34 -32.14 -48.02
CA VAL A 145 -0.57 -31.34 -47.21
C VAL A 145 -1.94 -32.01 -47.21
N GLN A 146 -2.41 -32.43 -46.04
CA GLN A 146 -3.71 -33.09 -45.86
C GLN A 146 -4.81 -32.14 -45.40
N GLY A 147 -4.48 -30.88 -45.14
CA GLY A 147 -5.44 -29.87 -44.70
C GLY A 147 -4.75 -28.70 -44.00
N SER A 148 -5.52 -27.94 -43.24
CA SER A 148 -5.00 -26.83 -42.42
C SER A 148 -5.69 -26.77 -41.06
N VAL A 149 -4.97 -26.24 -40.07
CA VAL A 149 -5.50 -25.87 -38.77
C VAL A 149 -5.51 -24.36 -38.71
N MET A 150 -6.69 -23.79 -38.49
CA MET A 150 -6.88 -22.36 -38.30
C MET A 150 -7.17 -22.09 -36.82
N LYS A 151 -6.40 -21.18 -36.25
CA LYS A 151 -6.52 -20.70 -34.88
C LYS A 151 -6.95 -19.23 -34.92
N ILE A 152 -8.02 -18.90 -34.19
CA ILE A 152 -8.58 -17.56 -34.08
C ILE A 152 -8.46 -17.14 -32.61
N THR A 153 -7.56 -16.20 -32.34
CA THR A 153 -7.39 -15.61 -31.00
C THR A 153 -8.13 -14.28 -30.97
N VAL A 154 -9.28 -14.26 -30.29
CA VAL A 154 -9.99 -13.03 -29.97
C VAL A 154 -9.43 -12.47 -28.67
N SER A 155 -9.14 -11.17 -28.64
CA SER A 155 -8.72 -10.51 -27.40
C SER A 155 -9.93 -10.36 -26.46
N GLN A 156 -10.35 -11.45 -25.82
CA GLN A 156 -11.44 -11.43 -24.84
C GLN A 156 -10.96 -10.81 -23.53
N LEU A 157 -11.22 -9.52 -23.37
CA LEU A 157 -11.06 -8.80 -22.09
C LEU A 157 -12.24 -9.07 -21.12
N ASP A 158 -13.29 -9.76 -21.55
CA ASP A 158 -14.58 -9.80 -20.83
C ASP A 158 -14.62 -10.75 -19.62
N GLN A 159 -14.03 -11.95 -19.70
CA GLN A 159 -13.96 -12.84 -18.52
C GLN A 159 -13.05 -12.29 -17.42
N LEU A 160 -11.98 -11.60 -17.80
CA LEU A 160 -11.13 -10.87 -16.85
C LEU A 160 -11.91 -9.71 -16.22
N ARG A 161 -12.74 -9.03 -17.01
CA ARG A 161 -13.57 -7.91 -16.55
C ARG A 161 -14.59 -8.33 -15.50
N GLU A 162 -15.27 -9.47 -15.65
CA GLU A 162 -16.22 -9.95 -14.63
C GLU A 162 -15.54 -10.23 -13.30
N VAL A 163 -14.37 -10.89 -13.31
CA VAL A 163 -13.59 -11.15 -12.10
C VAL A 163 -13.09 -9.86 -11.47
N ILE A 164 -12.64 -8.90 -12.28
CA ILE A 164 -12.22 -7.57 -11.79
C ILE A 164 -13.40 -6.82 -11.15
N LEU A 165 -14.58 -6.84 -11.76
CA LEU A 165 -15.78 -6.20 -11.22
C LEU A 165 -16.23 -6.84 -9.89
N GLN A 166 -16.14 -8.17 -9.77
CA GLN A 166 -16.40 -8.87 -8.51
C GLN A 166 -15.38 -8.51 -7.42
N LEU A 167 -14.10 -8.39 -7.77
CA LEU A 167 -13.07 -7.96 -6.83
C LEU A 167 -13.29 -6.53 -6.36
N ASP A 168 -13.68 -5.63 -7.26
CA ASP A 168 -14.00 -4.24 -6.92
C ASP A 168 -15.25 -4.15 -6.02
N ASP A 169 -16.30 -4.92 -6.31
CA ASP A 169 -17.50 -4.95 -5.45
C ASP A 169 -17.20 -5.47 -4.04
N LEU A 170 -16.48 -6.59 -3.93
CA LEU A 170 -16.10 -7.15 -2.64
C LEU A 170 -15.22 -6.18 -1.84
N LYS A 171 -14.30 -5.48 -2.52
CA LYS A 171 -13.46 -4.45 -1.92
C LYS A 171 -14.30 -3.28 -1.41
N ASN A 172 -15.26 -2.80 -2.20
CA ASN A 172 -16.16 -1.72 -1.79
C ASN A 172 -17.01 -2.10 -0.57
N GLN A 173 -17.50 -3.35 -0.50
CA GLN A 173 -18.22 -3.86 0.67
C GLN A 173 -17.32 -3.91 1.91
N LEU A 174 -16.09 -4.40 1.78
CA LEU A 174 -15.12 -4.41 2.88
C LEU A 174 -14.82 -3.00 3.38
N ASP A 175 -14.60 -2.05 2.47
CA ASP A 175 -14.35 -0.66 2.83
C ASP A 175 -15.57 -0.03 3.55
N TYR A 176 -16.79 -0.36 3.12
CA TYR A 176 -18.01 0.06 3.81
C TYR A 176 -18.07 -0.45 5.27
N TYR A 177 -17.83 -1.74 5.49
CA TYR A 177 -17.85 -2.32 6.84
C TYR A 177 -16.72 -1.79 7.72
N LYS A 178 -15.51 -1.61 7.17
CA LYS A 178 -14.40 -0.97 7.89
C LYS A 178 -14.78 0.45 8.31
N ASN A 179 -15.34 1.23 7.40
CA ASN A 179 -15.77 2.61 7.69
C ASN A 179 -16.86 2.67 8.78
N GLN A 180 -17.80 1.73 8.80
CA GLN A 180 -18.77 1.66 9.89
C GLN A 180 -18.12 1.37 11.24
N LEU A 181 -17.22 0.38 11.32
CA LEU A 181 -16.51 0.06 12.57
C LEU A 181 -15.70 1.24 13.08
N HIS A 182 -15.01 1.95 12.19
CA HIS A 182 -14.29 3.18 12.50
C HIS A 182 -15.20 4.26 13.10
N GLN A 183 -16.42 4.43 12.56
CA GLN A 183 -17.39 5.38 13.11
C GLN A 183 -17.91 4.99 14.49
N TYR A 184 -18.13 3.69 14.75
CA TYR A 184 -18.62 3.22 16.04
C TYR A 184 -17.56 3.33 17.14
N ASN A 185 -16.30 3.01 16.83
CA ASN A 185 -15.26 2.85 17.86
C ASN A 185 -14.35 4.08 17.97
N GLY A 186 -14.45 5.03 17.04
CA GLY A 186 -13.70 6.29 17.06
C GLY A 186 -12.29 6.21 16.45
N THR A 187 -11.90 5.05 15.91
CA THR A 187 -10.64 4.90 15.14
C THR A 187 -10.83 5.23 13.67
N ARG A 188 -9.74 5.42 12.93
CA ARG A 188 -9.77 5.73 11.49
C ARG A 188 -8.78 4.93 10.63
N TYR A 189 -7.85 4.23 11.27
CA TYR A 189 -6.67 3.70 10.59
C TYR A 189 -6.37 2.30 11.08
N ASP A 190 -5.91 1.45 10.15
CA ASP A 190 -5.47 0.09 10.42
C ASP A 190 -3.97 -0.06 10.16
N PHE A 191 -3.42 -1.24 10.44
CA PHE A 191 -2.04 -1.55 10.06
C PHE A 191 -1.80 -1.42 8.55
N ASP A 192 -2.82 -1.58 7.72
CA ASP A 192 -2.73 -1.39 6.26
C ASP A 192 -2.59 0.09 5.88
N SER A 193 -3.04 1.00 6.74
CA SER A 193 -2.84 2.45 6.59
C SER A 193 -1.40 2.89 6.85
N ILE A 194 -0.57 2.03 7.47
CA ILE A 194 0.84 2.29 7.74
C ILE A 194 1.66 1.82 6.53
N ILE A 195 1.98 2.76 5.66
CA ILE A 195 2.68 2.55 4.39
C ILE A 195 4.19 2.44 4.65
N THR A 196 4.79 1.32 4.25
CA THR A 196 6.23 1.06 4.40
C THR A 196 6.71 -0.11 3.54
N GLN A 197 7.96 -0.05 3.10
CA GLN A 197 8.77 -1.13 2.54
C GLN A 197 10.03 -1.41 3.39
N ASP A 198 10.32 -0.57 4.40
CA ASP A 198 11.43 -0.75 5.33
C ASP A 198 11.25 -1.99 6.21
N GLU A 199 12.27 -2.85 6.24
CA GLU A 199 12.22 -4.12 6.99
C GLU A 199 12.06 -3.91 8.51
N ASN A 200 12.66 -2.85 9.08
CA ASN A 200 12.56 -2.60 10.51
C ASN A 200 11.15 -2.15 10.88
N LEU A 201 10.53 -1.31 10.05
CA LEU A 201 9.16 -0.88 10.27
C LEU A 201 8.16 -2.01 10.02
N LEU A 202 8.42 -2.92 9.07
CA LEU A 202 7.63 -4.13 8.88
C LEU A 202 7.69 -5.06 10.09
N LYS A 203 8.88 -5.27 10.66
CA LYS A 203 9.05 -6.01 11.93
C LYS A 203 8.28 -5.34 13.07
N LEU A 204 8.41 -4.01 13.21
CA LEU A 204 7.67 -3.23 14.21
C LEU A 204 6.15 -3.38 14.06
N LYS A 205 5.63 -3.37 12.83
CA LYS A 205 4.19 -3.62 12.56
C LYS A 205 3.77 -5.01 13.05
N ALA A 206 4.58 -6.04 12.80
CA ALA A 206 4.29 -7.40 13.26
C ALA A 206 4.31 -7.51 14.79
N GLU A 207 5.30 -6.91 15.45
CA GLU A 207 5.39 -6.87 16.92
C GLU A 207 4.22 -6.10 17.54
N CYS A 208 3.85 -4.95 16.98
CA CYS A 208 2.67 -4.18 17.40
C CYS A 208 1.39 -5.01 17.26
N ARG A 209 1.24 -5.77 16.17
CA ARG A 209 0.08 -6.65 15.94
C ARG A 209 0.05 -7.79 16.97
N GLN A 210 1.20 -8.35 17.35
CA GLN A 210 1.26 -9.35 18.42
C GLN A 210 0.88 -8.75 19.79
N ALA A 211 1.43 -7.58 20.12
CA ALA A 211 1.13 -6.88 21.37
C ALA A 211 -0.33 -6.40 21.45
N ALA A 212 -1.00 -6.17 20.32
CA ALA A 212 -2.42 -5.80 20.26
C ALA A 212 -3.33 -6.85 20.90
N HIS A 213 -2.98 -8.14 20.89
CA HIS A 213 -3.76 -9.19 21.56
C HIS A 213 -3.60 -9.20 23.09
N GLY A 214 -2.56 -8.57 23.62
CA GLY A 214 -2.32 -8.46 25.06
C GLY A 214 -3.16 -7.37 25.73
N ILE A 215 -3.16 -7.39 27.08
CA ILE A 215 -3.81 -6.36 27.92
C ILE A 215 -2.84 -5.29 28.44
N SER A 216 -1.54 -5.45 28.18
CA SER A 216 -0.50 -4.56 28.70
C SER A 216 -0.62 -3.15 28.15
N ASN A 217 -0.18 -2.17 28.96
CA ASN A 217 0.02 -0.80 28.53
C ASN A 217 1.11 -0.75 27.45
N ILE A 218 0.91 0.10 26.45
CA ILE A 218 1.84 0.28 25.34
C ILE A 218 2.34 1.72 25.34
N LEU A 219 3.66 1.90 25.24
CA LEU A 219 4.32 3.18 25.05
C LEU A 219 4.90 3.27 23.65
N ILE A 220 4.48 4.27 22.88
CA ILE A 220 4.95 4.54 21.52
C ILE A 220 5.88 5.75 21.55
N LEU A 221 7.16 5.51 21.30
CA LEU A 221 8.18 6.53 21.20
C LEU A 221 8.39 6.89 19.73
N GLY A 222 8.61 8.17 19.45
CA GLY A 222 8.94 8.61 18.10
C GLY A 222 8.84 10.12 17.93
N GLU A 223 9.63 10.65 17.00
CA GLU A 223 9.61 12.07 16.67
C GLU A 223 8.21 12.53 16.21
N SER A 224 8.00 13.85 16.27
CA SER A 224 6.76 14.44 15.76
C SER A 224 6.60 14.13 14.26
N GLY A 225 5.36 13.84 13.85
CA GLY A 225 5.03 13.55 12.45
C GLY A 225 5.44 12.15 11.95
N THR A 226 5.90 11.23 12.81
CA THR A 226 6.27 9.85 12.41
C THR A 226 5.08 8.90 12.22
N GLY A 227 3.90 9.26 12.73
CA GLY A 227 2.68 8.46 12.63
C GLY A 227 2.28 7.71 13.91
N LYS A 228 2.66 8.18 15.11
CA LYS A 228 2.33 7.54 16.41
C LYS A 228 0.83 7.22 16.56
N GLU A 229 -0.05 8.12 16.11
CA GLU A 229 -1.51 7.93 16.12
C GLU A 229 -1.98 6.80 15.20
N LEU A 230 -1.35 6.61 14.03
CA LEU A 230 -1.66 5.49 13.12
C LEU A 230 -1.42 4.16 13.82
N PHE A 231 -0.29 4.04 14.53
CA PHE A 231 0.02 2.84 15.31
C PHE A 231 -0.97 2.64 16.47
N ALA A 232 -1.35 3.69 17.19
CA ALA A 232 -2.32 3.58 18.27
C ALA A 232 -3.69 3.06 17.78
N HIS A 233 -4.19 3.60 16.66
CA HIS A 233 -5.43 3.12 16.03
C HIS A 233 -5.30 1.67 15.58
N ALA A 234 -4.20 1.33 14.88
CA ALA A 234 -3.95 0.00 14.35
C ALA A 234 -3.87 -1.05 15.47
N ILE A 235 -3.20 -0.74 16.59
CA ILE A 235 -3.10 -1.60 17.76
C ILE A 235 -4.48 -1.83 18.39
N HIS A 236 -5.30 -0.79 18.53
CA HIS A 236 -6.66 -0.94 19.06
C HIS A 236 -7.53 -1.81 18.15
N ASN A 237 -7.51 -1.56 16.84
CA ASN A 237 -8.32 -2.31 15.87
C ASN A 237 -7.91 -3.79 15.75
N ALA A 238 -6.64 -4.12 16.01
CA ALA A 238 -6.16 -5.49 16.06
C ALA A 238 -6.39 -6.18 17.43
N SER A 239 -6.92 -5.46 18.43
CA SER A 239 -7.12 -5.99 19.77
C SER A 239 -8.49 -6.65 19.96
N PRO A 240 -8.69 -7.45 21.03
CA PRO A 240 -10.02 -7.95 21.41
C PRO A 240 -11.03 -6.84 21.73
N ARG A 241 -10.55 -5.62 22.01
CA ARG A 241 -11.36 -4.42 22.31
C ARG A 241 -11.63 -3.60 21.05
N SER A 242 -11.42 -4.14 19.86
CA SER A 242 -11.55 -3.40 18.60
C SER A 242 -12.96 -2.87 18.32
N ARG A 243 -13.98 -3.39 19.01
CA ARG A 243 -15.40 -2.95 18.98
C ARG A 243 -15.79 -2.00 20.10
N GLU A 244 -14.85 -1.73 21.01
CA GLU A 244 -15.08 -0.88 22.18
C GLU A 244 -14.57 0.54 21.92
N PRO A 245 -14.92 1.53 22.75
CA PRO A 245 -14.53 2.91 22.51
C PRO A 245 -13.00 3.11 22.47
N PHE A 246 -12.53 3.87 21.48
CA PHE A 246 -11.19 4.43 21.42
C PHE A 246 -11.24 5.93 21.72
N VAL A 247 -10.73 6.34 22.88
CA VAL A 247 -10.76 7.74 23.32
C VAL A 247 -9.37 8.36 23.19
N LYS A 248 -9.22 9.32 22.28
CA LYS A 248 -7.98 10.09 22.10
C LYS A 248 -7.95 11.30 23.03
N VAL A 249 -6.80 11.51 23.66
CA VAL A 249 -6.48 12.70 24.45
C VAL A 249 -5.10 13.19 24.06
N ASN A 250 -4.99 14.44 23.60
CA ASN A 250 -3.70 15.09 23.39
C ASN A 250 -3.37 15.92 24.64
N CYS A 251 -2.34 15.51 25.38
CA CYS A 251 -1.98 16.13 26.65
C CYS A 251 -1.40 17.55 26.47
N ALA A 252 -0.76 17.83 25.34
CA ALA A 252 -0.21 19.14 25.01
C ALA A 252 -1.29 20.16 24.59
N ALA A 253 -2.43 19.69 24.10
CA ALA A 253 -3.49 20.56 23.59
C ALA A 253 -4.47 21.07 24.66
N ILE A 254 -4.51 20.43 25.83
CA ILE A 254 -5.47 20.78 26.89
C ILE A 254 -4.79 21.76 27.86
N PRO A 255 -5.39 22.94 28.13
CA PRO A 255 -4.89 23.85 29.15
C PRO A 255 -4.73 23.14 30.50
N SER A 256 -3.64 23.42 31.22
CA SER A 256 -3.32 22.77 32.51
C SER A 256 -4.49 22.79 33.49
N ASP A 257 -5.22 23.90 33.51
CA ASP A 257 -6.32 24.14 34.46
C ASP A 257 -7.57 23.32 34.12
N LEU A 258 -7.73 22.91 32.86
CA LEU A 258 -8.85 22.09 32.39
C LEU A 258 -8.51 20.62 32.26
N ALA A 259 -7.22 20.28 32.15
CA ALA A 259 -6.74 18.92 31.89
C ALA A 259 -7.24 17.90 32.92
N GLU A 260 -7.33 18.29 34.19
CA GLU A 260 -7.88 17.42 35.24
C GLU A 260 -9.37 17.09 34.99
N SER A 261 -10.16 18.12 34.73
CA SER A 261 -11.62 17.99 34.54
C SER A 261 -11.99 17.31 33.23
N GLU A 262 -11.17 17.44 32.18
CA GLU A 262 -11.35 16.67 30.94
C GLU A 262 -11.02 15.20 31.15
N LEU A 263 -9.87 14.88 31.76
CA LEU A 263 -9.43 13.49 31.94
C LEU A 263 -10.31 12.70 32.91
N PHE A 264 -10.61 13.27 34.07
CA PHE A 264 -11.26 12.56 35.18
C PHE A 264 -12.72 12.98 35.40
N GLY A 265 -13.20 14.03 34.72
CA GLY A 265 -14.55 14.53 34.88
C GLY A 265 -14.73 15.38 36.13
N TYR A 266 -15.91 15.95 36.29
CA TYR A 266 -16.26 16.77 37.46
C TYR A 266 -17.70 16.54 37.90
N GLU A 267 -17.93 16.67 39.21
CA GLU A 267 -19.28 16.69 39.78
C GLU A 267 -19.88 18.11 39.76
N PRO A 268 -21.22 18.26 39.81
CA PRO A 268 -21.86 19.58 39.88
C PRO A 268 -21.28 20.45 41.00
N GLY A 269 -20.90 21.69 40.66
CA GLY A 269 -20.39 22.65 41.65
C GLY A 269 -18.92 22.48 42.05
N ALA A 270 -18.15 21.62 41.37
CA ALA A 270 -16.74 21.39 41.69
C ALA A 270 -15.83 22.64 41.56
N PHE A 271 -16.16 23.56 40.66
CA PHE A 271 -15.44 24.83 40.45
C PHE A 271 -16.37 25.90 39.84
N THR A 272 -15.92 27.16 39.84
CA THR A 272 -16.66 28.28 39.24
C THR A 272 -16.79 28.08 37.73
N GLY A 273 -18.01 27.82 37.24
CA GLY A 273 -18.27 27.49 35.83
C GLY A 273 -18.60 26.01 35.58
N ALA A 274 -18.55 25.15 36.60
CA ALA A 274 -18.98 23.76 36.49
C ALA A 274 -20.47 23.68 36.12
N GLY A 275 -20.79 22.93 35.07
CA GLY A 275 -22.17 22.70 34.64
C GLY A 275 -23.00 22.03 35.74
N ARG A 276 -24.29 22.37 35.80
CA ARG A 276 -25.22 21.86 36.84
C ARG A 276 -25.40 20.33 36.84
N GLN A 277 -25.02 19.64 35.77
CA GLN A 277 -25.14 18.18 35.63
C GLN A 277 -23.80 17.44 35.79
N GLY A 278 -22.69 18.15 36.00
CA GLY A 278 -21.35 17.55 35.94
C GLY A 278 -20.96 17.12 34.53
N LYS A 279 -19.78 16.51 34.38
CA LYS A 279 -19.30 15.95 33.11
C LYS A 279 -18.48 14.68 33.37
N PRO A 280 -18.72 13.57 32.63
CA PRO A 280 -17.85 12.40 32.72
C PRO A 280 -16.46 12.68 32.15
N GLY A 281 -15.43 12.09 32.76
CA GLY A 281 -14.06 12.17 32.28
C GLY A 281 -13.78 11.30 31.06
N LYS A 282 -12.69 11.57 30.35
CA LYS A 282 -12.22 10.72 29.23
C LYS A 282 -11.96 9.27 29.66
N PHE A 283 -11.50 9.02 30.89
CA PHE A 283 -11.33 7.65 31.38
C PHE A 283 -12.66 6.90 31.55
N GLU A 284 -13.72 7.59 32.00
CA GLU A 284 -15.06 6.98 32.07
C GLU A 284 -15.60 6.68 30.68
N LEU A 285 -15.37 7.57 29.70
CA LEU A 285 -15.79 7.37 28.31
C LEU A 285 -15.03 6.24 27.61
N ALA A 286 -13.81 5.92 28.07
CA ALA A 286 -12.98 4.87 27.53
C ALA A 286 -13.19 3.50 28.21
N ASN A 287 -14.13 3.42 29.16
CA ASN A 287 -14.37 2.20 29.94
C ASN A 287 -14.75 1.01 29.03
N GLY A 288 -14.12 -0.14 29.25
CA GLY A 288 -14.23 -1.33 28.39
C GLY A 288 -13.32 -1.28 27.15
N GLY A 289 -12.89 -0.09 26.74
CA GLY A 289 -12.13 0.16 25.52
C GLY A 289 -10.68 0.54 25.77
N THR A 290 -10.20 1.54 25.02
CA THR A 290 -8.81 2.02 25.01
C THR A 290 -8.75 3.53 25.11
N ILE A 291 -7.85 4.06 25.92
CA ILE A 291 -7.50 5.47 25.95
C ILE A 291 -6.11 5.67 25.31
N PHE A 292 -6.04 6.59 24.36
CA PHE A 292 -4.80 7.00 23.73
C PHE A 292 -4.36 8.37 24.28
N LEU A 293 -3.23 8.38 24.97
CA LEU A 293 -2.62 9.57 25.56
C LEU A 293 -1.46 10.03 24.67
N ASP A 294 -1.75 10.98 23.78
CA ASP A 294 -0.75 11.58 22.91
C ASP A 294 0.02 12.68 23.64
N GLU A 295 1.31 12.78 23.35
CA GLU A 295 2.30 13.63 24.02
C GLU A 295 2.25 13.55 25.55
N ILE A 296 2.29 12.32 26.11
CA ILE A 296 2.23 12.07 27.56
C ILE A 296 3.35 12.77 28.35
N GLY A 297 4.49 13.07 27.70
CA GLY A 297 5.60 13.81 28.31
C GLY A 297 5.24 15.24 28.70
N ASP A 298 4.23 15.84 28.08
CA ASP A 298 3.77 17.20 28.36
C ASP A 298 2.68 17.25 29.46
N MET A 299 2.33 16.11 30.05
CA MET A 299 1.32 16.04 31.10
C MET A 299 1.82 16.72 32.39
N PRO A 300 1.05 17.66 32.98
CA PRO A 300 1.37 18.28 34.26
C PRO A 300 1.64 17.27 35.37
N LEU A 301 2.68 17.53 36.18
CA LEU A 301 3.15 16.62 37.25
C LEU A 301 2.04 16.22 38.25
N ILE A 302 1.10 17.13 38.53
CA ILE A 302 -0.04 16.89 39.42
C ILE A 302 -0.95 15.78 38.86
N LEU A 303 -1.19 15.77 37.53
CA LEU A 303 -2.04 14.79 36.88
C LEU A 303 -1.39 13.42 36.77
N GLN A 304 -0.06 13.38 36.68
CA GLN A 304 0.70 12.13 36.65
C GLN A 304 0.42 11.27 37.91
N GLY A 305 0.22 11.88 39.07
CA GLY A 305 -0.15 11.17 40.30
C GLY A 305 -1.55 10.54 40.24
N LYS A 306 -2.54 11.25 39.67
CA LYS A 306 -3.89 10.71 39.47
C LYS A 306 -3.93 9.63 38.39
N LEU A 307 -3.18 9.82 37.30
CA LEU A 307 -3.02 8.82 36.25
C LEU A 307 -2.41 7.53 36.82
N LEU A 308 -1.38 7.64 37.67
CA LEU A 308 -0.77 6.49 38.31
C LEU A 308 -1.78 5.68 39.14
N ARG A 309 -2.62 6.34 39.95
CA ARG A 309 -3.70 5.68 40.70
C ARG A 309 -4.71 5.02 39.78
N THR A 310 -5.09 5.71 38.70
CA THR A 310 -6.02 5.16 37.70
C THR A 310 -5.46 3.88 37.05
N ILE A 311 -4.16 3.84 36.77
CA ILE A 311 -3.49 2.64 36.21
C ILE A 311 -3.42 1.50 37.23
N GLN A 312 -3.13 1.81 38.50
CA GLN A 312 -2.89 0.82 39.54
C GLN A 312 -4.17 0.24 40.12
N ASP A 313 -5.08 1.12 40.53
CA ASP A 313 -6.28 0.77 41.28
C ASP A 313 -7.47 0.50 40.35
N ARG A 314 -7.35 0.89 39.06
CA ARG A 314 -8.44 0.84 38.07
C ARG A 314 -9.68 1.61 38.53
N GLU A 315 -9.45 2.72 39.23
CA GLU A 315 -10.50 3.59 39.75
C GLU A 315 -10.25 5.06 39.35
N VAL A 316 -11.34 5.79 39.15
CA VAL A 316 -11.34 7.22 38.84
C VAL A 316 -12.23 7.96 39.82
N GLU A 317 -11.75 9.11 40.29
CA GLU A 317 -12.51 10.07 41.07
C GLU A 317 -12.69 11.36 40.27
N ARG A 318 -13.93 11.83 40.17
CA ARG A 318 -14.24 13.13 39.55
C ARG A 318 -13.74 14.27 40.42
N VAL A 319 -13.36 15.38 39.77
CA VAL A 319 -13.01 16.61 40.47
C VAL A 319 -14.18 17.08 41.34
N GLY A 320 -13.91 17.36 42.61
CA GLY A 320 -14.92 17.76 43.61
C GLY A 320 -15.83 16.63 44.11
N GLY A 321 -15.66 15.40 43.62
CA GLY A 321 -16.41 14.23 44.07
C GLY A 321 -15.62 13.37 45.06
N THR A 322 -16.35 12.60 45.87
CA THR A 322 -15.77 11.60 46.81
C THR A 322 -16.06 10.16 46.40
N ARG A 323 -16.79 9.97 45.29
CA ARG A 323 -17.19 8.64 44.81
C ARG A 323 -16.15 8.11 43.82
N THR A 324 -15.51 7.01 44.16
CA THR A 324 -14.68 6.24 43.24
C THR A 324 -15.53 5.47 42.24
N ARG A 325 -15.02 5.34 41.01
CA ARG A 325 -15.66 4.61 39.91
C ARG A 325 -14.64 3.67 39.30
N THR A 326 -14.92 2.37 39.29
CA THR A 326 -14.06 1.38 38.65
C THR A 326 -14.10 1.54 37.12
N VAL A 327 -12.94 1.55 36.48
CA VAL A 327 -12.79 1.65 35.02
C VAL A 327 -11.85 0.55 34.51
N ASP A 328 -12.24 -0.14 33.44
CA ASP A 328 -11.40 -1.11 32.75
C ASP A 328 -10.92 -0.53 31.41
N VAL A 329 -9.79 0.18 31.44
CA VAL A 329 -9.27 0.90 30.29
C VAL A 329 -7.88 0.40 29.93
N ARG A 330 -7.68 0.05 28.66
CA ARG A 330 -6.35 -0.20 28.11
C ARG A 330 -5.68 1.12 27.77
N ILE A 331 -4.42 1.30 28.13
CA ILE A 331 -3.70 2.55 27.87
C ILE A 331 -2.68 2.34 26.75
N ILE A 332 -2.76 3.21 25.76
CA ILE A 332 -1.71 3.44 24.76
C ILE A 332 -1.22 4.86 24.98
N ALA A 333 0.06 5.05 25.29
CA ALA A 333 0.66 6.37 25.45
C ALA A 333 1.66 6.63 24.33
N ALA A 334 1.80 7.87 23.90
CA ALA A 334 2.78 8.28 22.90
C ALA A 334 3.51 9.54 23.32
N THR A 335 4.79 9.66 22.95
CA THR A 335 5.55 10.91 23.13
C THR A 335 6.75 10.99 22.18
N ASN A 336 7.14 12.21 21.84
CA ASN A 336 8.43 12.53 21.23
C ASN A 336 9.56 12.82 22.24
N ASN A 337 9.22 13.07 23.51
CA ASN A 337 10.18 13.42 24.55
C ASN A 337 10.88 12.17 25.10
N ASN A 338 12.14 12.32 25.51
CA ASN A 338 12.82 11.28 26.26
C ASN A 338 12.31 11.28 27.72
N LEU A 339 11.40 10.37 28.04
CA LEU A 339 10.82 10.26 29.38
C LEU A 339 11.87 10.00 30.47
N ILE A 340 12.99 9.34 30.15
CA ILE A 340 14.07 9.09 31.12
C ILE A 340 14.71 10.41 31.55
N ASP A 341 14.94 11.32 30.60
CA ASP A 341 15.53 12.63 30.87
C ASP A 341 14.54 13.50 31.67
N LEU A 342 13.24 13.45 31.36
CA LEU A 342 12.20 14.14 32.13
C LEU A 342 12.10 13.62 33.57
N VAL A 343 12.32 12.31 33.78
CA VAL A 343 12.40 11.73 35.13
C VAL A 343 13.61 12.27 35.89
N GLN A 344 14.77 12.40 35.23
CA GLN A 344 15.97 12.98 35.87
C GLN A 344 15.80 14.46 36.20
N GLN A 345 15.05 15.20 35.37
CA GLN A 345 14.73 16.62 35.57
C GLN A 345 13.61 16.85 36.60
N GLY A 346 12.92 15.79 37.06
CA GLY A 346 11.82 15.88 38.02
C GLY A 346 10.49 16.37 37.42
N SER A 347 10.42 16.53 36.09
CA SER A 347 9.19 16.90 35.37
C SER A 347 8.29 15.70 35.04
N PHE A 348 8.82 14.47 35.17
CA PHE A 348 8.05 13.25 35.03
C PHE A 348 8.30 12.28 36.20
N ARG A 349 7.26 11.61 36.68
CA ARG A 349 7.40 10.69 37.81
C ARG A 349 7.97 9.33 37.38
N LYS A 350 8.97 8.86 38.13
CA LYS A 350 9.63 7.57 37.91
C LYS A 350 8.67 6.38 38.04
N ASP A 351 7.73 6.43 38.98
CA ASP A 351 6.74 5.37 39.21
C ASP A 351 5.74 5.21 38.04
N LEU A 352 5.27 6.34 37.49
CA LEU A 352 4.44 6.37 36.30
C LEU A 352 5.18 5.84 35.07
N TYR A 353 6.44 6.24 34.88
CA TYR A 353 7.26 5.76 33.76
C TYR A 353 7.30 4.22 33.71
N TYR A 354 7.59 3.54 34.82
CA TYR A 354 7.65 2.08 34.83
C TYR A 354 6.29 1.40 34.60
N ARG A 355 5.18 2.06 34.95
CA ARG A 355 3.82 1.53 34.69
C ARG A 355 3.37 1.71 33.24
N LEU A 356 3.91 2.70 32.54
CA LEU A 356 3.65 2.92 31.11
C LEU A 356 4.60 2.11 30.22
N ASN A 357 5.88 2.03 30.60
CA ASN A 357 6.96 1.38 29.85
C ASN A 357 6.97 -0.16 30.03
N VAL A 358 5.82 -0.81 29.83
CA VAL A 358 5.69 -2.27 29.90
C VAL A 358 5.98 -2.91 28.54
N VAL A 359 5.34 -2.41 27.50
CA VAL A 359 5.63 -2.76 26.10
C VAL A 359 5.92 -1.46 25.37
N THR A 360 7.09 -1.36 24.75
CA THR A 360 7.56 -0.10 24.17
C THR A 360 7.97 -0.29 22.72
N PHE A 361 7.45 0.58 21.86
CA PHE A 361 7.71 0.59 20.44
C PHE A 361 8.31 1.93 20.04
N THR A 362 9.45 1.90 19.35
CA THR A 362 10.12 3.11 18.86
C THR A 362 9.94 3.21 17.35
N ILE A 363 9.19 4.20 16.90
CA ILE A 363 8.96 4.45 15.48
C ILE A 363 10.17 5.20 14.91
N PRO A 364 10.85 4.65 13.88
CA PRO A 364 11.98 5.30 13.26
C PRO A 364 11.57 6.57 12.50
N PRO A 365 12.36 7.65 12.60
CA PRO A 365 12.14 8.84 11.79
C PRO A 365 12.35 8.54 10.30
N LEU A 366 11.73 9.34 9.44
CA LEU A 366 11.69 9.16 7.99
C LEU A 366 13.08 9.10 7.36
N ARG A 367 14.05 9.85 7.91
CA ARG A 367 15.46 9.82 7.47
C ARG A 367 16.17 8.48 7.60
N LEU A 368 15.68 7.57 8.46
CA LEU A 368 16.20 6.22 8.62
C LEU A 368 15.50 5.20 7.71
N ARG A 369 14.36 5.56 7.11
CA ARG A 369 13.55 4.73 6.21
C ARG A 369 13.34 5.44 4.87
N ARG A 370 14.45 5.80 4.20
CA ARG A 370 14.42 6.65 2.99
C ARG A 370 13.74 6.01 1.80
N ASP A 371 13.66 4.68 1.76
CA ASP A 371 12.98 3.97 0.68
C ASP A 371 11.46 4.08 0.77
N ASP A 372 10.92 4.34 1.96
CA ASP A 372 9.50 4.65 2.14
C ASP A 372 9.11 5.99 1.51
N ILE A 373 10.06 6.91 1.29
CA ILE A 373 9.75 8.26 0.78
C ILE A 373 9.05 8.19 -0.58
N ALA A 374 9.55 7.35 -1.51
CA ALA A 374 8.95 7.24 -2.83
C ALA A 374 7.50 6.72 -2.74
N LEU A 375 7.31 5.66 -1.95
CA LEU A 375 6.00 5.03 -1.73
C LEU A 375 5.00 6.00 -1.07
N LEU A 376 5.44 6.76 -0.07
CA LEU A 376 4.62 7.76 0.61
C LEU A 376 4.26 8.92 -0.32
N VAL A 377 5.20 9.38 -1.14
CA VAL A 377 4.91 10.45 -2.12
C VAL A 377 3.89 9.99 -3.14
N ASP A 378 4.02 8.80 -3.70
CA ASP A 378 3.05 8.26 -4.65
C ASP A 378 1.66 8.16 -4.02
N HIS A 379 1.58 7.72 -2.75
CA HIS A 379 0.33 7.70 -2.00
C HIS A 379 -0.27 9.10 -1.82
N PHE A 380 0.52 10.10 -1.42
CA PHE A 380 0.03 11.46 -1.25
C PHE A 380 -0.38 12.11 -2.58
N ILE A 381 0.36 11.87 -3.66
CA ILE A 381 -0.01 12.34 -5.01
C ILE A 381 -1.38 11.79 -5.40
N GLN A 382 -1.61 10.48 -5.22
CA GLN A 382 -2.92 9.88 -5.51
C GLN A 382 -4.03 10.46 -4.62
N LYS A 383 -3.76 10.62 -3.32
CA LYS A 383 -4.70 11.24 -2.37
C LYS A 383 -5.13 12.64 -2.82
N PHE A 384 -4.17 13.49 -3.18
CA PHE A 384 -4.46 14.87 -3.58
C PHE A 384 -4.97 14.99 -5.01
N ASN A 385 -4.61 14.08 -5.93
CA ASN A 385 -5.21 14.01 -7.26
C ASN A 385 -6.73 13.83 -7.15
N ASN A 386 -7.18 12.87 -6.32
CA ASN A 386 -8.60 12.62 -6.07
C ASN A 386 -9.29 13.82 -5.44
N PHE A 387 -8.64 14.50 -4.49
CA PHE A 387 -9.22 15.64 -3.79
C PHE A 387 -9.28 16.92 -4.63
N MET A 388 -8.25 17.18 -5.44
CA MET A 388 -8.07 18.41 -6.22
C MET A 388 -8.52 18.28 -7.69
N GLY A 389 -8.93 17.08 -8.13
CA GLY A 389 -9.26 16.80 -9.52
C GLY A 389 -8.06 16.96 -10.47
N ARG A 390 -6.87 16.56 -10.02
CA ARG A 390 -5.61 16.64 -10.79
C ARG A 390 -5.19 15.25 -11.28
N ASN A 391 -4.37 15.23 -12.33
CA ASN A 391 -3.85 14.00 -12.96
C ASN A 391 -2.32 13.98 -12.95
N ILE A 392 -1.72 14.14 -11.77
CA ILE A 392 -0.26 14.03 -11.62
C ILE A 392 0.12 12.55 -11.61
N SER A 393 1.00 12.15 -12.53
CA SER A 393 1.44 10.77 -12.70
C SER A 393 2.60 10.35 -11.78
N GLY A 394 3.27 11.30 -11.13
CA GLY A 394 4.35 11.03 -10.18
C GLY A 394 5.49 12.05 -10.22
N LEU A 395 6.64 11.64 -9.69
CA LEU A 395 7.87 12.43 -9.65
C LEU A 395 8.77 12.16 -10.87
N THR A 396 9.63 13.13 -11.20
CA THR A 396 10.85 12.85 -12.00
C THR A 396 11.93 12.21 -11.11
N THR A 397 12.86 11.48 -11.73
CA THR A 397 13.99 10.84 -11.02
C THR A 397 14.80 11.86 -10.20
N THR A 398 15.01 13.06 -10.76
CA THR A 398 15.76 14.14 -10.08
C THR A 398 15.03 14.71 -8.87
N ALA A 399 13.69 14.75 -8.90
CA ALA A 399 12.89 15.14 -7.74
C ALA A 399 12.94 14.06 -6.65
N ALA A 400 12.79 12.79 -7.03
CA ALA A 400 12.87 11.67 -6.08
C ALA A 400 14.22 11.63 -5.34
N GLU A 401 15.34 11.84 -6.04
CA GLU A 401 16.66 11.92 -5.42
C GLU A 401 16.81 13.10 -4.45
N LEU A 402 16.22 14.27 -4.78
CA LEU A 402 16.23 15.43 -3.89
C LEU A 402 15.49 15.11 -2.58
N LEU A 403 14.29 14.53 -2.68
CA LEU A 403 13.48 14.16 -1.52
C LEU A 403 14.16 13.12 -0.63
N LYS A 404 14.90 12.17 -1.22
CA LYS A 404 15.68 11.17 -0.46
C LYS A 404 16.87 11.77 0.30
N LYS A 405 17.42 12.92 -0.13
CA LYS A 405 18.57 13.59 0.50
C LYS A 405 18.17 14.47 1.69
N TYR A 406 16.93 14.95 1.72
CA TYR A 406 16.45 15.84 2.77
C TYR A 406 16.25 15.08 4.10
N ALA A 407 16.44 15.77 5.23
CA ALA A 407 16.45 15.16 6.55
C ALA A 407 15.04 14.92 7.13
N TRP A 408 14.02 15.62 6.63
CA TRP A 408 12.62 15.52 7.08
C TRP A 408 12.44 15.67 8.59
N PRO A 409 12.81 16.83 9.19
CA PRO A 409 12.64 17.08 10.63
C PRO A 409 11.18 16.93 11.11
N GLY A 410 10.18 17.23 10.27
CA GLY A 410 8.77 16.98 10.55
C GLY A 410 8.24 15.65 10.01
N ASN A 411 9.14 14.75 9.61
CA ASN A 411 8.85 13.37 9.17
C ASN A 411 7.75 13.30 8.09
N VAL A 412 6.81 12.36 8.24
CA VAL A 412 5.75 12.09 7.25
C VAL A 412 4.78 13.26 7.15
N ARG A 413 4.54 13.98 8.26
CA ARG A 413 3.66 15.16 8.28
C ARG A 413 4.24 16.31 7.44
N GLU A 414 5.54 16.56 7.54
CA GLU A 414 6.21 17.54 6.68
C GLU A 414 6.17 17.11 5.21
N LEU A 415 6.44 15.83 4.93
CA LEU A 415 6.36 15.30 3.57
C LEU A 415 4.97 15.52 2.96
N GLU A 416 3.91 15.14 3.68
CA GLU A 416 2.52 15.34 3.25
C GLU A 416 2.23 16.82 2.93
N ASN A 417 2.59 17.73 3.85
CA ASN A 417 2.38 19.16 3.68
C ASN A 417 3.16 19.73 2.47
N VAL A 418 4.39 19.26 2.25
CA VAL A 418 5.21 19.68 1.10
C VAL A 418 4.57 19.23 -0.21
N ILE A 419 4.12 17.96 -0.29
CA ILE A 419 3.44 17.46 -1.50
C ILE A 419 2.13 18.23 -1.74
N GLU A 420 1.32 18.45 -0.70
CA GLU A 420 0.08 19.21 -0.79
C GLU A 420 0.34 20.63 -1.33
N ARG A 421 1.36 21.31 -0.77
CA ARG A 421 1.73 22.66 -1.17
C ARG A 421 2.20 22.71 -2.62
N VAL A 422 3.06 21.77 -3.04
CA VAL A 422 3.50 21.69 -4.44
C VAL A 422 2.31 21.49 -5.37
N MET A 423 1.43 20.54 -5.06
CA MET A 423 0.26 20.26 -5.90
C MET A 423 -0.69 21.46 -6.00
N ASN A 424 -0.78 22.30 -4.98
CA ASN A 424 -1.56 23.53 -5.05
C ASN A 424 -0.93 24.61 -5.94
N LEU A 425 0.40 24.73 -5.96
CA LEU A 425 1.11 25.83 -6.62
C LEU A 425 1.42 25.60 -8.10
N ILE A 426 1.54 24.34 -8.54
CA ILE A 426 1.88 24.05 -9.94
C ILE A 426 0.71 24.30 -10.90
N SER A 427 1.04 24.55 -12.17
CA SER A 427 0.07 24.67 -13.27
C SER A 427 -0.79 23.42 -13.43
N LYS A 428 -2.07 23.60 -13.80
CA LYS A 428 -3.04 22.51 -13.96
C LYS A 428 -2.68 21.49 -15.05
N GLU A 429 -1.88 21.89 -16.03
CA GLU A 429 -1.46 21.05 -17.16
C GLU A 429 -0.27 20.15 -16.83
N LYS A 430 0.39 20.37 -15.68
CA LYS A 430 1.61 19.64 -15.31
C LYS A 430 1.27 18.20 -14.92
N GLN A 431 1.87 17.24 -15.62
CA GLN A 431 1.64 15.81 -15.40
C GLN A 431 2.69 15.12 -14.51
N ARG A 432 3.85 15.74 -14.29
CA ARG A 432 4.93 15.21 -13.42
C ARG A 432 5.58 16.32 -12.62
N LEU A 433 5.89 16.03 -11.36
CA LEU A 433 6.60 16.96 -10.46
C LEU A 433 8.10 16.85 -10.69
N ASP A 434 8.78 17.98 -10.86
CA ASP A 434 10.21 18.06 -11.08
C ASP A 434 10.97 18.66 -9.90
N LYS A 435 12.30 18.66 -9.97
CA LYS A 435 13.17 19.15 -8.91
C LYS A 435 12.89 20.62 -8.53
N ASN A 436 12.53 21.46 -9.50
CA ASN A 436 12.34 22.90 -9.28
C ASN A 436 11.09 23.19 -8.45
N ASP A 437 10.07 22.32 -8.55
CA ASP A 437 8.87 22.41 -7.73
C ASP A 437 9.18 22.27 -6.23
N PHE A 438 10.21 21.49 -5.89
CA PHE A 438 10.61 21.21 -4.52
C PHE A 438 11.77 22.09 -4.03
N SER A 439 12.67 22.52 -4.93
CA SER A 439 13.90 23.21 -4.54
C SER A 439 13.66 24.55 -3.84
N MET A 440 12.54 25.22 -4.12
CA MET A 440 12.15 26.46 -3.44
C MET A 440 11.59 26.22 -2.03
N LEU A 441 11.14 25.00 -1.74
CA LEU A 441 10.47 24.61 -0.48
C LEU A 441 11.40 23.87 0.48
N LEU A 442 12.40 23.16 -0.05
CA LEU A 442 13.36 22.36 0.71
C LEU A 442 14.73 23.04 0.81
N ALA A 443 14.79 24.36 0.62
CA ALA A 443 16.03 25.12 0.83
C ALA A 443 16.53 24.84 2.25
N PRO A 444 17.82 24.53 2.44
CA PRO A 444 18.35 24.24 3.77
C PRO A 444 18.07 25.44 4.67
N GLU A 445 17.53 25.18 5.87
CA GLU A 445 17.30 26.17 6.93
C GLU A 445 18.61 26.89 7.26
N SER A 446 18.90 27.93 6.51
CA SER A 446 19.76 29.04 6.90
C SER A 446 18.80 30.21 6.99
N SER A 447 18.62 30.76 8.19
CA SER A 447 17.81 31.95 8.50
C SER A 447 16.28 31.83 8.42
N VAL A 448 15.68 31.06 9.33
CA VAL A 448 14.44 31.55 9.98
C VAL A 448 14.68 31.50 11.49
N GLU A 449 15.45 32.47 11.99
CA GLU A 449 15.44 32.79 13.42
C GLU A 449 14.08 33.37 13.76
N PHE A 450 13.29 32.65 14.56
CA PHE A 450 12.16 33.25 15.27
C PHE A 450 12.73 34.26 16.27
N ASN A 451 12.93 35.51 15.83
CA ASN A 451 13.19 36.64 16.71
C ASN A 451 11.93 36.95 17.51
N VAL A 452 11.71 36.16 18.56
CA VAL A 452 10.88 36.58 19.70
C VAL A 452 11.73 37.55 20.49
N GLU A 453 11.58 38.84 20.22
CA GLU A 453 12.10 39.89 21.11
C GLU A 453 11.46 39.71 22.50
N PRO A 454 12.24 39.46 23.56
CA PRO A 454 11.71 39.43 24.91
C PRO A 454 11.58 40.87 25.39
N ASN A 455 10.39 41.42 25.24
CA ASN A 455 10.06 42.67 25.89
C ASN A 455 9.62 42.38 27.34
N VAL A 456 10.24 43.12 28.27
CA VAL A 456 9.80 43.44 29.63
C VAL A 456 10.46 42.69 30.81
N LYS A 457 11.15 43.52 31.63
CA LYS A 457 11.64 43.42 33.03
C LYS A 457 13.07 42.87 33.17
N SER A 458 14.00 43.48 33.88
CA SER A 458 13.95 44.58 34.86
C SER A 458 15.39 44.99 35.20
N ASN A 459 15.63 46.30 35.31
CA ASN A 459 16.83 46.85 35.93
C ASN A 459 16.90 46.42 37.41
N ILE A 460 17.88 45.59 37.76
CA ILE A 460 18.50 45.62 39.10
C ILE A 460 20.01 45.53 38.91
N LEU A 461 20.68 46.46 39.57
CA LEU A 461 22.11 46.72 39.52
C LEU A 461 22.96 45.62 40.16
N SER A 462 24.22 45.63 39.69
CA SER A 462 25.46 45.56 40.47
C SER A 462 26.25 44.26 40.53
N ASN A 463 27.52 44.46 40.15
CA ASN A 463 28.77 43.89 40.63
C ASN A 463 29.46 42.80 39.81
N GLU A 464 30.61 43.26 39.30
CA GLU A 464 31.79 42.56 38.82
C GLU A 464 32.17 41.35 39.67
N THR A 465 32.78 40.32 39.05
CA THR A 465 34.17 39.88 39.32
C THR A 465 34.51 38.62 38.49
N ILE A 466 35.38 38.81 37.48
CA ILE A 466 36.53 37.96 37.09
C ILE A 466 36.29 36.53 36.52
N ASN A 467 36.44 36.46 35.18
CA ASN A 467 37.45 35.70 34.44
C ASN A 467 37.35 34.16 34.32
N LYS A 468 37.14 33.68 33.08
CA LYS A 468 37.89 32.54 32.47
C LYS A 468 37.68 32.43 30.94
N ASN A 469 38.76 32.71 30.23
CA ASN A 469 39.30 31.95 29.08
C ASN A 469 38.71 32.12 27.65
N ASN A 470 39.41 32.97 26.87
CA ASN A 470 40.26 32.58 25.74
C ASN A 470 39.67 31.86 24.49
N ARG A 471 38.53 32.30 23.95
CA ARG A 471 38.17 32.04 22.53
C ARG A 471 37.50 33.20 21.76
N SER A 472 37.29 34.37 22.38
CA SER A 472 36.47 35.45 21.82
C SER A 472 37.25 36.59 21.14
N LYS A 473 38.53 36.39 20.78
CA LYS A 473 39.37 37.42 20.15
C LYS A 473 39.34 37.45 18.62
N ASP A 474 38.78 36.46 17.91
CA ASP A 474 38.74 36.49 16.44
C ASP A 474 37.51 37.20 15.86
N TYR A 475 36.31 36.98 16.42
CA TYR A 475 35.07 37.54 15.82
C TYR A 475 34.96 39.06 15.91
N ARG A 476 35.28 39.64 17.09
CA ARG A 476 35.20 41.11 17.28
C ARG A 476 36.25 41.85 16.46
N THR A 477 37.43 41.26 16.28
CA THR A 477 38.52 41.86 15.50
C THR A 477 38.21 41.77 14.01
N ALA A 478 37.68 40.63 13.54
CA ALA A 478 37.22 40.45 12.17
C ALA A 478 36.07 41.42 11.82
N MET A 479 35.05 41.58 12.67
CA MET A 479 33.97 42.54 12.42
C MET A 479 34.48 43.99 12.32
N VAL A 480 35.44 44.38 13.15
CA VAL A 480 36.01 45.73 13.13
C VAL A 480 36.83 45.96 11.86
N GLU A 481 37.61 44.98 11.41
CA GLU A 481 38.35 45.06 10.13
C GLU A 481 37.41 45.10 8.93
N THR A 482 36.37 44.26 8.91
CA THR A 482 35.41 44.23 7.80
C THR A 482 34.65 45.56 7.72
N GLU A 483 34.22 46.10 8.86
CA GLU A 483 33.56 47.40 8.91
C GLU A 483 34.47 48.55 8.46
N LYS A 484 35.74 48.53 8.87
CA LYS A 484 36.73 49.52 8.43
C LYS A 484 36.92 49.48 6.91
N GLN A 485 36.99 48.28 6.33
CA GLN A 485 37.22 48.10 4.91
C GLN A 485 36.02 48.57 4.06
N VAL A 486 34.81 48.24 4.48
CA VAL A 486 33.56 48.69 3.82
C VAL A 486 33.42 50.22 3.86
N ILE A 487 33.86 50.87 4.94
CA ILE A 487 33.85 52.34 5.06
C ILE A 487 34.87 52.98 4.10
N ILE A 488 36.07 52.41 3.97
CA ILE A 488 37.10 52.91 3.06
C ILE A 488 36.64 52.78 1.60
N GLU A 489 36.14 51.62 1.22
CA GLU A 489 35.64 51.36 -0.14
C GLU A 489 34.49 52.32 -0.50
N ALA A 490 33.57 52.57 0.43
CA ALA A 490 32.50 53.54 0.23
C ALA A 490 32.98 54.99 0.10
N LEU A 491 34.10 55.36 0.74
CA LEU A 491 34.72 56.67 0.60
C LEU A 491 35.44 56.83 -0.74
N GLU A 492 36.12 55.79 -1.21
CA GLU A 492 36.78 55.75 -2.53
C GLU A 492 35.74 55.84 -3.65
N LEU A 493 34.66 55.06 -3.58
CA LEU A 493 33.53 55.09 -4.52
C LEU A 493 32.70 56.38 -4.45
N ALA A 494 32.93 57.21 -3.44
CA ALA A 494 32.33 58.54 -3.29
C ALA A 494 33.33 59.68 -3.55
N SER A 495 34.54 59.37 -4.04
CA SER A 495 35.64 60.32 -4.30
C SER A 495 35.89 61.27 -3.13
N GLY A 496 35.85 60.77 -1.89
CA GLY A 496 36.08 61.56 -0.67
C GLY A 496 34.86 62.36 -0.17
N ASN A 497 33.70 62.29 -0.83
CA ASN A 497 32.49 62.95 -0.36
C ASN A 497 31.82 62.16 0.79
N LYS A 498 32.17 62.51 2.03
CA LYS A 498 31.70 61.88 3.27
C LYS A 498 30.17 61.82 3.39
N ALA A 499 29.44 62.79 2.83
CA ALA A 499 27.99 62.80 2.85
C ALA A 499 27.35 61.80 1.89
N LEU A 500 27.97 61.55 0.74
CA LEU A 500 27.53 60.56 -0.23
C LEU A 500 27.87 59.14 0.24
N ALA A 501 29.06 58.95 0.82
CA ALA A 501 29.49 57.69 1.41
C ALA A 501 28.55 57.22 2.54
N ALA A 502 28.16 58.14 3.44
CA ALA A 502 27.21 57.82 4.52
C ALA A 502 25.86 57.31 4.00
N ARG A 503 25.33 57.95 2.95
CA ARG A 503 24.07 57.53 2.31
C ARG A 503 24.19 56.17 1.64
N LYS A 504 25.29 55.89 0.93
CA LYS A 504 25.53 54.59 0.29
C LYS A 504 25.65 53.46 1.33
N LEU A 505 26.18 53.77 2.51
CA LEU A 505 26.30 52.83 3.63
C LEU A 505 25.02 52.70 4.49
N GLY A 506 23.97 53.47 4.20
CA GLY A 506 22.76 53.52 5.03
C GLY A 506 22.98 54.12 6.42
N LEU A 507 24.07 54.86 6.63
CA LEU A 507 24.45 55.46 7.91
C LEU A 507 24.05 56.95 7.96
N SER A 508 23.73 57.42 9.17
CA SER A 508 23.63 58.86 9.40
C SER A 508 25.01 59.52 9.29
N ARG A 509 25.07 60.80 8.90
CA ARG A 509 26.33 61.54 8.78
C ARG A 509 27.11 61.55 10.11
N SER A 510 26.44 61.76 11.24
CA SER A 510 27.09 61.76 12.56
C SER A 510 27.72 60.40 12.89
N THR A 511 27.04 59.31 12.59
CA THR A 511 27.54 57.94 12.82
C THR A 511 28.78 57.63 11.98
N LEU A 512 28.81 58.06 10.71
CA LEU A 512 29.99 57.86 9.86
C LEU A 512 31.19 58.65 10.39
N TYR A 513 30.99 59.91 10.81
CA TYR A 513 32.07 60.73 11.37
C TYR A 513 32.62 60.16 12.68
N GLU A 514 31.76 59.61 13.54
CA GLU A 514 32.17 58.95 14.78
C GLU A 514 33.01 57.69 14.49
N LYS A 515 32.61 56.89 13.50
CA LYS A 515 33.37 55.70 13.06
C LYS A 515 34.70 56.06 12.40
N LEU A 516 34.75 57.11 11.57
CA LEU A 516 36.01 57.60 10.97
C LEU A 516 36.99 58.08 12.03
N ARG A 517 36.50 58.79 13.06
CA ARG A 517 37.32 59.24 14.19
C ARG A 517 37.83 58.06 15.03
N LYS A 518 36.98 57.06 15.26
CA LYS A 518 37.32 55.82 15.96
C LYS A 518 38.40 55.01 15.23
N TYR A 519 38.41 55.04 13.90
CA TYR A 519 39.37 54.31 13.06
C TYR A 519 40.58 55.12 12.59
N GLY A 520 40.70 56.39 13.02
CA GLY A 520 41.87 57.23 12.77
C GLY A 520 41.90 57.93 11.40
N PHE A 521 40.77 58.01 10.68
CA PHE A 521 40.64 58.65 9.37
C PHE A 521 39.98 60.04 9.43
N GLY A 522 40.24 60.78 10.52
CA GLY A 522 39.66 62.09 10.81
C GLY A 522 40.17 63.20 9.91
#